data_AF-A0A820DII4-F1
#
_entry.id   AF-A0A820DII4-F1
#
_cell.length_a   1.000
_cell.length_b   1.000
_cell.length_c   1.000
_cell.angle_alpha   90.00
_cell.angle_beta   90.00
_cell.angle_gamma   90.00
#
_symmetry.space_group_name_H-M   'P 1'
#
loop_
_entity.id
_entity.type
_entity.pdbx_description
1 polymer ?
#
loop_
_entity_poly.entity_id
_entity_poly.type
_entity_poly.pdbx_seq_one_letter_code
_entity_poly.pdbx_strand_id
1 'polypeptide(L)'
;MIRLIQRLLKYTSITHIDYQLLIDSLGKLREMAKKKLNEQSRKMEKHLSMFNIVHIIDNRRPEFLAVRHDYIEKFQVIELQQELTTLQLYLTRFLFSDCLEYM
;
A
#
# COMPACT_ATOMS: atom_id res chain seq x y z
N MET A 1 14.87 -18.37 7.75
CA MET A 1 14.10 -19.59 7.38
C MET A 1 14.48 -20.15 6.01
N ILE A 2 14.30 -19.41 4.90
CA ILE A 2 14.65 -19.87 3.53
C ILE A 2 16.09 -20.41 3.43
N ARG A 3 17.08 -19.67 3.97
CA ARG A 3 18.51 -20.07 3.97
C ARG A 3 18.78 -21.39 4.73
N LEU A 4 17.98 -21.71 5.75
CA LEU A 4 18.12 -22.95 6.51
C LEU A 4 17.63 -24.15 5.70
N ILE A 5 16.46 -24.03 5.06
CA ILE A 5 15.90 -25.11 4.21
C ILE A 5 16.81 -25.38 3.01
N GLN A 6 17.39 -24.33 2.40
CA GLN A 6 18.39 -24.51 1.34
C GLN A 6 19.65 -25.23 1.81
N ARG A 7 20.08 -25.00 3.05
CA ARG A 7 21.22 -25.73 3.63
C ARG A 7 20.84 -27.19 3.89
N LEU A 8 19.65 -27.45 4.43
CA LEU A 8 19.16 -28.82 4.66
C LEU A 8 19.13 -29.61 3.34
N LEU A 9 18.55 -29.02 2.29
CA LEU A 9 18.45 -29.62 0.96
C LEU A 9 19.81 -30.02 0.35
N LYS A 10 20.89 -29.29 0.67
CA LYS A 10 22.26 -29.63 0.20
C LYS A 10 22.80 -30.92 0.82
N TYR A 11 22.29 -31.32 1.98
CA TYR A 11 22.72 -32.51 2.71
C TYR A 11 21.67 -33.63 2.70
N THR A 12 20.54 -33.43 2.02
CA THR A 12 19.48 -34.42 1.88
C THR A 12 19.56 -35.07 0.50
N SER A 13 19.65 -36.40 0.45
CA SER A 13 19.63 -37.16 -0.81
C SER A 13 18.29 -37.01 -1.53
N ILE A 14 18.30 -37.05 -2.87
CA ILE A 14 17.09 -37.03 -3.71
C ILE A 14 16.16 -38.21 -3.39
N THR A 15 16.73 -39.34 -2.97
CA THR A 15 15.99 -40.54 -2.58
C THR A 15 15.35 -40.47 -1.19
N HIS A 16 15.66 -39.41 -0.42
CA HIS A 16 15.12 -39.24 0.91
C HIS A 16 13.67 -38.75 0.85
N ILE A 17 12.80 -39.30 1.71
CA ILE A 17 11.36 -38.99 1.71
C ILE A 17 11.07 -37.49 1.89
N ASP A 18 11.91 -36.80 2.67
CA ASP A 18 11.76 -35.36 2.91
C ASP A 18 12.28 -34.47 1.77
N TYR A 19 13.00 -35.02 0.79
CA TYR A 19 13.60 -34.21 -0.27
C TYR A 19 12.55 -33.40 -1.03
N GLN A 20 11.45 -34.04 -1.42
CA GLN A 20 10.34 -33.39 -2.12
C GLN A 20 9.63 -32.37 -1.22
N LEU A 21 9.40 -32.70 0.05
CA LEU A 21 8.76 -31.81 1.03
C LEU A 21 9.58 -30.53 1.27
N LEU A 22 10.91 -30.64 1.28
CA LEU A 22 11.82 -29.50 1.43
C LEU A 22 11.79 -28.58 0.21
N ILE A 23 11.73 -29.14 -1.00
CA ILE A 23 11.56 -28.36 -2.24
C ILE A 23 10.25 -27.60 -2.22
N ASP A 24 9.15 -28.27 -1.92
CA ASP A 24 7.82 -27.68 -1.91
C ASP A 24 7.72 -26.56 -0.85
N SER A 25 8.28 -26.80 0.33
CA SER A 25 8.35 -25.82 1.42
C SER A 25 9.18 -24.59 1.03
N LEU A 26 10.30 -24.79 0.32
CA LEU A 26 11.13 -23.71 -0.19
C LEU A 26 10.37 -22.86 -1.21
N GLY A 27 9.62 -23.50 -2.11
CA GLY A 27 8.76 -22.82 -3.10
C GLY A 27 7.72 -21.94 -2.42
N LYS A 28 6.96 -22.50 -1.47
CA LYS A 28 5.95 -21.76 -0.71
C LYS A 28 6.53 -20.56 0.04
N LEU A 29 7.68 -20.73 0.71
CA LEU A 29 8.31 -19.63 1.44
C LEU A 29 8.83 -18.51 0.54
N ARG A 30 9.33 -18.84 -0.66
CA ARG A 30 9.75 -17.84 -1.65
C ARG A 30 8.57 -17.04 -2.18
N GLU A 31 7.47 -17.71 -2.49
CA GLU A 31 6.23 -17.04 -2.91
C GLU A 31 5.67 -16.12 -1.84
N MET A 32 5.64 -16.57 -0.57
CA MET A 32 5.23 -15.71 0.54
C MET A 32 6.15 -14.50 0.71
N ALA A 33 7.47 -14.69 0.62
CA ALA A 33 8.42 -13.58 0.69
C ALA A 33 8.23 -12.58 -0.45
N LYS A 34 7.98 -13.06 -1.68
CA LYS A 34 7.70 -12.23 -2.85
C LYS A 34 6.40 -11.45 -2.71
N LYS A 35 5.32 -12.10 -2.25
CA LYS A 35 4.04 -11.43 -1.99
C LYS A 35 4.18 -10.33 -0.94
N LYS A 36 4.86 -10.63 0.17
CA LYS A 36 5.09 -9.64 1.22
C LYS A 36 5.93 -8.45 0.72
N LEU A 37 6.97 -8.71 -0.09
CA LEU A 37 7.76 -7.65 -0.71
C LEU A 37 6.90 -6.76 -1.61
N ASN A 38 6.16 -7.37 -2.53
CA ASN A 38 5.29 -6.63 -3.46
C ASN A 38 4.22 -5.81 -2.72
N GLU A 39 3.64 -6.36 -1.65
CA GLU A 39 2.69 -5.64 -0.81
C GLU A 39 3.33 -4.44 -0.09
N GLN A 40 4.57 -4.59 0.40
CA GLN A 40 5.31 -3.51 1.06
C GLN A 40 5.69 -2.41 0.04
N SER A 41 6.17 -2.79 -1.15
CA SER A 41 6.46 -1.84 -2.23
C SER A 41 5.21 -1.06 -2.66
N ARG A 42 4.08 -1.75 -2.87
CA ARG A 42 2.80 -1.11 -3.20
C ARG A 42 2.35 -0.14 -2.10
N LYS A 43 2.55 -0.48 -0.83
CA LYS A 43 2.24 0.43 0.30
C LYS A 43 3.16 1.65 0.33
N MET A 44 4.45 1.47 0.06
CA MET A 44 5.42 2.56 0.02
C MET A 44 5.14 3.54 -1.12
N GLU A 45 4.83 3.02 -2.32
CA GLU A 45 4.41 3.84 -3.47
C GLU A 45 3.16 4.67 -3.16
N LYS A 46 2.15 4.06 -2.50
CA LYS A 46 0.96 4.79 -2.04
C LYS A 46 1.29 5.91 -1.05
N HIS A 47 2.15 5.66 -0.06
CA HIS A 47 2.59 6.68 0.88
C HIS A 47 3.33 7.84 0.20
N LEU A 48 4.19 7.56 -0.79
CA LEU A 48 4.87 8.59 -1.58
C LEU A 48 3.88 9.42 -2.41
N SER A 49 2.89 8.76 -3.02
CA SER A 49 1.81 9.46 -3.73
C SER A 49 1.03 10.39 -2.80
N MET A 50 0.74 9.96 -1.57
CA MET A 50 0.05 10.79 -0.59
C MET A 50 0.88 11.99 -0.12
N PHE A 51 2.20 11.80 0.09
CA PHE A 51 3.11 12.91 0.39
C PHE A 51 3.07 14.00 -0.69
N ASN A 52 3.07 13.59 -1.97
CA ASN A 52 2.95 14.53 -3.09
C ASN A 52 1.60 15.26 -3.11
N ILE A 53 0.50 14.57 -2.79
CA ILE A 53 -0.84 15.18 -2.70
C ILE A 53 -0.89 16.22 -1.58
N VAL A 54 -0.38 15.90 -0.39
CA VAL A 54 -0.35 16.86 0.73
C VAL A 54 0.54 18.07 0.42
N HIS A 55 1.65 17.87 -0.31
CA HIS A 55 2.47 18.99 -0.76
C HIS A 55 1.77 19.88 -1.82
N ILE A 56 0.88 19.31 -2.65
CA ILE A 56 0.07 20.09 -3.60
C ILE A 56 -1.05 20.85 -2.89
N ILE A 57 -1.59 20.29 -1.80
CA ILE A 57 -2.61 20.92 -0.96
C ILE A 57 -1.90 21.82 0.05
N ASP A 58 -1.50 23.00 -0.42
CA ASP A 58 -0.81 24.03 0.36
C ASP A 58 -1.51 24.25 1.73
N ASN A 59 -0.74 24.19 2.81
CA ASN A 59 -1.14 24.55 4.18
C ASN A 59 -2.08 23.62 4.98
N ARG A 60 -2.10 22.30 4.74
CA ARG A 60 -2.77 21.34 5.66
C ARG A 60 -1.87 20.92 6.83
N ARG A 61 -2.49 20.61 7.99
CA ARG A 61 -1.78 20.26 9.23
C ARG A 61 -0.94 18.98 9.05
N PRO A 62 0.30 18.92 9.58
CA PRO A 62 1.16 17.72 9.53
C PRO A 62 0.49 16.46 10.10
N GLU A 63 -0.50 16.64 10.95
CA GLU A 63 -1.34 15.59 11.56
C GLU A 63 -2.03 14.70 10.52
N PHE A 64 -2.34 15.21 9.33
CA PHE A 64 -2.96 14.45 8.24
C PHE A 64 -2.01 13.38 7.66
N LEU A 65 -0.70 13.60 7.70
CA LEU A 65 0.31 12.62 7.28
C LEU A 65 0.56 11.55 8.36
N ALA A 66 0.19 11.82 9.61
CA ALA A 66 0.38 10.89 10.72
C ALA A 66 -0.68 9.78 10.74
N VAL A 67 -1.87 10.05 10.19
CA VAL A 67 -2.95 9.06 10.05
C VAL A 67 -2.77 8.29 8.74
N ARG A 68 -2.95 6.98 8.80
CA ARG A 68 -2.86 6.10 7.62
C ARG A 68 -4.09 6.25 6.74
N HIS A 69 -4.17 7.36 6.03
CA HIS A 69 -5.14 7.56 4.98
C HIS A 69 -4.68 6.80 3.73
N ASP A 70 -5.43 5.81 3.26
CA ASP A 70 -5.20 5.27 1.92
C ASP A 70 -5.90 6.20 0.93
N TYR A 71 -5.13 6.97 0.15
CA TYR A 71 -5.70 7.77 -0.94
C TYR A 71 -6.38 6.85 -1.97
N ILE A 72 -7.61 7.22 -2.34
CA ILE A 72 -8.43 6.49 -3.30
C ILE A 72 -8.47 7.24 -4.62
N GLU A 73 -9.03 8.45 -4.64
CA GLU A 73 -9.31 9.17 -5.89
C GLU A 73 -9.57 10.68 -5.69
N LYS A 74 -9.40 11.45 -6.77
CA LYS A 74 -9.66 12.89 -6.85
C LYS A 74 -10.85 13.13 -7.75
N PHE A 75 -11.79 13.95 -7.28
CA PHE A 75 -13.01 14.29 -8.01
C PHE A 75 -13.13 15.79 -8.20
N GLN A 76 -13.64 16.20 -9.35
CA GLN A 76 -14.20 17.53 -9.55
C GLN A 76 -15.71 17.42 -9.35
N VAL A 77 -16.25 18.15 -8.37
CA VAL A 77 -17.65 18.09 -8.00
C VAL A 77 -18.27 19.47 -8.11
N ILE A 78 -19.58 19.52 -8.33
CA ILE A 78 -20.34 20.76 -8.34
C ILE A 78 -21.13 20.87 -7.03
N GLU A 79 -20.95 21.98 -6.31
CA GLU A 79 -21.73 22.26 -5.11
C GLU A 79 -23.12 22.80 -5.50
N LEU A 80 -24.17 22.03 -5.19
CA LEU A 80 -25.55 22.38 -5.53
C LEU A 80 -26.23 23.25 -4.47
N GLN A 81 -25.80 23.14 -3.22
CA GLN A 81 -26.26 23.95 -2.09
C GLN A 81 -25.02 24.65 -1.51
N GLN A 82 -24.98 25.99 -1.52
CA GLN A 82 -23.83 26.83 -1.17
C GLN A 82 -23.53 26.82 0.34
N GLU A 83 -23.33 25.64 0.93
CA GLU A 83 -23.07 25.49 2.38
C GLU A 83 -21.57 25.50 2.70
N LEU A 84 -20.72 25.10 1.75
CA LEU A 84 -19.27 24.93 1.94
C LEU A 84 -18.47 26.04 1.28
N THR A 85 -18.96 26.62 0.18
CA THR A 85 -18.35 27.81 -0.43
C THR A 85 -19.36 28.88 -0.78
N THR A 86 -19.01 30.14 -0.51
CA THR A 86 -19.86 31.31 -0.80
C THR A 86 -19.88 31.68 -2.28
N LEU A 87 -18.97 31.14 -3.11
CA LEU A 87 -18.71 31.64 -4.47
C LEU A 87 -18.35 30.57 -5.54
N GLN A 88 -17.95 29.35 -5.19
CA GLN A 88 -17.42 28.39 -6.17
C GLN A 88 -18.37 27.21 -6.43
N LEU A 89 -18.95 27.19 -7.63
CA LEU A 89 -19.75 26.07 -8.08
C LEU A 89 -18.94 24.79 -8.30
N TYR A 90 -17.63 24.87 -8.55
CA TYR A 90 -16.77 23.72 -8.83
C TYR A 90 -15.73 23.55 -7.72
N LEU A 91 -15.78 22.41 -7.03
CA LEU A 91 -14.87 22.04 -5.94
C LEU A 91 -14.04 20.83 -6.34
N THR A 92 -12.84 20.75 -5.77
CA THR A 92 -12.01 19.54 -5.87
C THR A 92 -12.09 18.77 -4.56
N ARG A 93 -12.49 17.50 -4.62
CA ARG A 93 -12.55 16.60 -3.46
C ARG A 93 -11.50 15.50 -3.59
N PHE A 94 -10.90 15.14 -2.46
CA PHE A 94 -9.96 14.04 -2.35
C PHE A 94 -10.55 12.99 -1.42
N LEU A 95 -10.73 11.77 -1.93
CA LEU A 95 -11.25 10.65 -1.17
C LEU A 95 -10.10 9.82 -0.62
N PHE A 96 -10.14 9.57 0.68
CA PHE A 96 -9.27 8.66 1.40
C PHE A 96 -10.11 7.53 2.02
N SER A 97 -9.44 6.49 2.55
CA SER A 97 -10.09 5.33 3.18
C SER A 97 -11.11 5.66 4.28
N ASP A 98 -10.89 6.76 4.98
CA ASP A 98 -11.53 7.10 6.24
C ASP A 98 -11.96 8.57 6.31
N CYS A 99 -11.68 9.37 5.27
CA CYS A 99 -12.10 10.77 5.19
C CYS A 99 -12.29 11.25 3.74
N LEU A 100 -13.07 12.33 3.59
CA LEU A 100 -13.27 13.05 2.33
C LEU A 100 -12.86 14.51 2.56
N GLU A 101 -11.77 14.93 1.92
CA GLU A 101 -11.23 16.29 2.06
C GLU A 101 -11.61 17.18 0.88
N TYR A 102 -11.67 18.48 1.13
CA TYR A 102 -11.98 19.49 0.12
C TYR A 102 -10.88 20.54 -0.02
N MET A 103 -10.71 21.02 -1.25
CA MET A 103 -10.14 22.33 -1.54
C MET A 103 -11.26 23.31 -1.84
#